data_AF-A0A966NXF5-F1
#
_entry.id   AF-A0A966NXF5-F1
#
_cell.length_a   1.000
_cell.length_b   1.000
_cell.length_c   1.000
_cell.angle_alpha   90.00
_cell.angle_beta   90.00
_cell.angle_gamma   90.00
#
_symmetry.space_group_name_H-M   'P 1'
#
loop_
_entity.id
_entity.type
_entity.pdbx_description
1 polymer ?
#
loop_
_entity_poly.entity_id
_entity_poly.type
_entity_poly.pdbx_seq_one_letter_code
_entity_poly.pdbx_strand_id
1 'polypeptide(L)'
;MNPAIAILELLAEAGHEPHTLHYVGSDRGVEVSLITKTSFPSTLLSVRGLRRSLSPRGILHNLGMVPVMAKANRDARSLLDRLKPRVVVSVGGYASVPICRAARRLGIPVVTCSYDRTPGLATREQA
;
A
#
# COMPACT_ATOMS: atom_id res chain seq x y z
N MET A 1 7.61 6.22 14.12
CA MET A 1 8.18 6.47 12.78
C MET A 1 7.57 5.46 11.82
N ASN A 2 7.07 5.88 10.65
CA ASN A 2 6.50 4.96 9.66
C ASN A 2 7.65 4.43 8.77
N PRO A 3 7.87 3.11 8.68
CA PRO A 3 8.95 2.52 7.88
C PRO A 3 8.95 2.95 6.41
N ALA A 4 7.77 3.14 5.80
CA ALA A 4 7.69 3.59 4.41
C ALA A 4 8.20 5.02 4.23
N ILE A 5 7.95 5.91 5.19
CA ILE A 5 8.45 7.29 5.13
C ILE A 5 9.96 7.31 5.32
N ALA A 6 10.48 6.53 6.27
CA ALA A 6 11.92 6.41 6.46
C ALA A 6 12.65 5.91 5.19
N ILE A 7 12.05 4.97 4.45
CA ILE A 7 12.60 4.53 3.16
C ILE A 7 12.61 5.66 2.13
N LEU A 8 11.54 6.47 2.06
CA LEU A 8 11.47 7.61 1.14
C LEU A 8 12.53 8.67 1.48
N GLU A 9 12.71 8.98 2.76
CA GLU A 9 13.73 9.91 3.25
C GLU A 9 15.13 9.42 2.87
N LEU A 10 15.45 8.15 3.12
CA LEU A 10 16.74 7.55 2.75
C LEU A 10 16.99 7.54 1.24
N LEU A 11 15.95 7.32 0.42
CA LEU A 11 16.08 7.40 -1.04
C LEU A 11 16.34 8.83 -1.50
N ALA A 12 15.70 9.83 -0.89
CA ALA A 12 15.95 11.23 -1.18
C ALA A 12 17.38 11.63 -0.79
N GLU A 13 17.85 11.21 0.39
CA GLU A 13 19.23 11.42 0.85
C GLU A 13 20.26 10.75 -0.07
N ALA A 14 19.92 9.60 -0.66
CA ALA A 14 20.74 8.91 -1.66
C ALA A 14 20.74 9.61 -3.05
N GLY A 15 20.05 10.74 -3.20
CA GLY A 15 20.06 11.56 -4.42
C GLY A 15 18.89 11.31 -5.37
N HIS A 16 17.86 10.56 -4.98
CA HIS A 16 16.64 10.45 -5.78
C HIS A 16 15.78 11.71 -5.66
N GLU A 17 15.36 12.26 -6.80
CA GLU A 17 14.53 13.47 -6.82
C GLU A 17 13.17 13.22 -6.12
N PRO A 18 12.72 14.08 -5.19
CA PRO A 18 11.50 13.85 -4.41
C PRO A 18 10.23 13.62 -5.24
N HIS A 19 10.13 14.19 -6.44
CA HIS A 19 8.97 13.97 -7.32
C HIS A 19 8.93 12.58 -7.95
N THR A 20 10.06 11.83 -7.93
CA THR A 20 10.12 10.42 -8.39
C THR A 20 9.72 9.44 -7.29
N LEU A 21 9.59 9.94 -6.05
CA LEU A 21 9.25 9.16 -4.87
C LEU A 21 7.78 9.41 -4.53
N HIS A 22 7.00 8.34 -4.38
CA HIS A 22 5.56 8.47 -4.17
C HIS A 22 5.08 7.54 -3.07
N TYR A 23 4.49 8.12 -2.02
CA TYR A 23 3.89 7.36 -0.92
C TYR A 23 2.49 6.87 -1.30
N VAL A 24 2.20 5.59 -1.04
CA VAL A 24 0.83 5.07 -1.17
C VAL A 24 0.37 4.48 0.14
N GLY A 25 -0.81 4.92 0.57
CA GLY A 25 -1.34 4.58 1.87
C GLY A 25 -2.84 4.30 1.89
N SER A 26 -3.37 4.11 3.09
CA SER A 26 -4.81 3.95 3.34
C SER A 26 -5.46 5.29 3.71
N ASP A 27 -6.65 5.57 3.19
CA ASP A 27 -7.46 6.76 3.56
C ASP A 27 -8.05 6.70 4.98
N ARG A 28 -7.65 5.70 5.75
CA ARG A 28 -8.06 5.46 7.14
C ARG A 28 -6.87 5.18 8.04
N GLY A 29 -7.06 5.53 9.31
CA GLY A 29 -6.11 5.27 10.38
C GLY A 29 -5.02 6.33 10.47
N VAL A 30 -3.90 5.95 11.08
CA VAL A 30 -2.75 6.85 11.32
C VAL A 30 -2.12 7.38 10.03
N GLU A 31 -2.36 6.74 8.88
CA GLU A 31 -1.77 7.16 7.62
C GLU A 31 -2.25 8.53 7.13
N VAL A 32 -3.49 8.91 7.45
CA VAL A 32 -4.04 10.23 7.08
C VAL A 32 -3.27 11.36 7.76
N SER A 33 -2.85 11.18 9.01
CA SER A 33 -2.04 12.18 9.73
C SER A 33 -0.55 12.11 9.40
N LEU A 34 -0.10 11.05 8.72
CA LEU A 34 1.27 10.91 8.25
C LEU A 34 1.47 11.60 6.91
N ILE A 35 0.47 11.55 6.01
CA ILE A 35 0.56 12.26 4.73
C ILE A 35 0.64 13.78 4.88
N THR A 36 0.09 14.35 5.96
CA THR A 36 0.17 15.80 6.20
C THR A 36 1.54 16.24 6.69
N LYS A 37 2.39 15.30 7.10
CA LYS A 37 3.73 15.56 7.66
C LYS A 37 4.85 15.21 6.68
N THR A 38 4.54 14.58 5.55
CA THR A 38 5.54 14.19 4.55
C THR A 38 5.62 15.23 3.44
N SER A 39 6.84 15.49 2.97
CA SER A 39 7.09 16.34 1.80
C SER A 39 6.98 15.59 0.47
N PHE A 40 6.73 14.27 0.50
CA PHE A 40 6.63 13.45 -0.70
C PHE A 40 5.22 13.45 -1.28
N PRO A 41 5.08 13.41 -2.61
CA PRO A 41 3.82 13.08 -3.27
C PRO A 41 3.16 11.85 -2.65
N SER A 42 1.86 11.91 -2.39
CA SER A 42 1.15 10.82 -1.73
C SER A 42 -0.21 10.53 -2.37
N THR A 43 -0.65 9.28 -2.27
CA THR A 43 -2.00 8.86 -2.66
C THR A 43 -2.56 7.91 -1.62
N LEU A 44 -3.78 8.21 -1.15
CA LEU A 44 -4.50 7.34 -0.24
C LEU A 44 -5.54 6.53 -1.01
N LEU A 45 -5.49 5.21 -0.86
CA LEU A 45 -6.46 4.28 -1.42
C LEU A 45 -7.56 3.99 -0.39
N SER A 46 -8.80 3.94 -0.86
CA SER A 46 -9.93 3.49 -0.05
C SER A 46 -9.93 1.97 0.09
N VAL A 47 -9.14 1.49 1.04
CA VAL A 47 -9.09 0.08 1.46
C VAL A 47 -9.57 -0.05 2.90
N ARG A 48 -10.31 -1.11 3.22
CA ARG A 48 -10.62 -1.47 4.61
C ARG A 48 -10.00 -2.81 4.94
N GLY A 49 -9.54 -2.96 6.18
CA GLY A 49 -9.04 -4.24 6.67
C GLY A 49 -10.13 -5.30 6.64
N LEU A 50 -9.76 -6.52 6.24
CA LEU A 50 -10.62 -7.69 6.38
C LEU A 50 -10.78 -8.01 7.87
N ARG A 51 -12.02 -8.27 8.31
CA ARG A 51 -12.24 -8.76 9.67
C ARG A 51 -11.78 -10.22 9.73
N ARG A 52 -10.88 -10.54 10.66
CA ARG A 52 -10.36 -11.90 10.91
C ARG A 52 -11.39 -12.85 11.54
N SER A 53 -12.62 -12.39 11.81
CA SER A 53 -13.66 -13.20 12.45
C SER A 53 -14.42 -14.02 11.41
N LEU A 54 -14.49 -15.34 11.61
CA LEU A 54 -15.34 -16.27 10.86
C LEU A 54 -16.82 -16.24 11.32
N SER A 55 -17.20 -15.28 12.16
CA SER A 55 -18.61 -15.11 12.53
C SER A 55 -19.44 -14.76 11.28
N PRO A 56 -20.73 -15.14 11.22
CA PRO A 56 -21.62 -14.77 10.11
C PRO A 56 -21.61 -13.27 9.81
N ARG A 57 -21.48 -12.41 10.85
CA ARG A 57 -21.30 -10.96 10.70
C ARG A 57 -19.95 -10.56 10.09
N GLY A 58 -18.88 -11.30 10.40
CA GLY A 58 -17.56 -11.12 9.79
C GLY A 58 -17.53 -11.52 8.32
N ILE A 59 -18.20 -12.61 7.96
CA ILE A 59 -18.34 -13.07 6.56
C ILE A 59 -19.17 -12.07 5.75
N LEU A 60 -20.32 -11.63 6.26
CA LEU A 60 -21.16 -10.63 5.59
C LEU A 60 -20.44 -9.28 5.41
N HIS A 61 -19.67 -8.87 6.42
CA HIS A 61 -18.80 -7.69 6.31
C HIS A 61 -17.75 -7.87 5.21
N ASN A 62 -17.11 -9.04 5.12
CA ASN A 62 -16.09 -9.33 4.10
C ASN A 62 -16.69 -9.45 2.69
N LEU A 63 -17.95 -9.87 2.52
CA LEU A 63 -18.66 -9.82 1.23
C LEU A 63 -18.89 -8.38 0.76
N GLY A 64 -19.28 -7.48 1.67
CA GLY A 64 -19.40 -6.04 1.37
C GLY A 64 -18.07 -5.36 1.01
N MET A 65 -16.93 -6.03 1.25
CA MET A 65 -15.59 -5.54 0.92
C MET A 65 -15.16 -5.83 -0.51
N VAL A 66 -15.83 -6.74 -1.22
CA VAL A 66 -15.51 -7.09 -2.61
C VAL A 66 -15.53 -5.87 -3.54
N PRO A 67 -16.60 -5.03 -3.59
CA PRO A 67 -16.63 -3.86 -4.47
C PRO A 67 -15.56 -2.81 -4.08
N VAL A 68 -15.28 -2.66 -2.79
CA VAL A 68 -14.25 -1.74 -2.27
C VAL A 68 -12.87 -2.19 -2.74
N MET A 69 -12.56 -3.49 -2.60
CA MET A 69 -11.30 -4.06 -3.06
C MET A 69 -11.18 -4.00 -4.59
N ALA A 70 -12.26 -4.23 -5.33
CA ALA A 70 -12.27 -4.09 -6.79
C ALA A 70 -11.97 -2.65 -7.22
N LYS A 71 -12.57 -1.65 -6.55
CA LYS A 71 -12.25 -0.24 -6.76
C LYS A 71 -10.79 0.05 -6.42
N ALA A 72 -10.29 -0.38 -5.27
CA ALA A 72 -8.90 -0.17 -4.86
C ALA A 72 -7.89 -0.78 -5.85
N ASN A 73 -8.20 -1.95 -6.43
CA ASN A 73 -7.38 -2.55 -7.48
C ASN A 73 -7.37 -1.71 -8.78
N ARG A 74 -8.52 -1.14 -9.18
CA ARG A 74 -8.58 -0.25 -10.35
C ARG A 74 -7.81 1.04 -10.11
N ASP A 75 -8.01 1.65 -8.94
CA ASP A 75 -7.35 2.89 -8.54
C ASP A 75 -5.83 2.68 -8.43
N ALA A 76 -5.38 1.54 -7.86
CA ALA A 76 -3.98 1.14 -7.81
C ALA A 76 -3.37 0.94 -9.20
N ARG A 77 -4.07 0.26 -10.12
CA ARG A 77 -3.57 0.08 -11.49
C ARG A 77 -3.45 1.41 -12.24
N SER A 78 -4.49 2.25 -12.17
CA SER A 78 -4.47 3.59 -12.78
C SER A 78 -3.35 4.46 -12.23
N LEU A 79 -3.09 4.37 -10.91
CA LEU A 79 -1.97 5.05 -10.27
C LEU A 79 -0.62 4.59 -10.86
N LEU A 80 -0.39 3.28 -10.95
CA LEU A 80 0.87 2.73 -11.47
C LEU A 80 1.05 3.01 -12.97
N ASP A 81 -0.02 2.99 -13.76
CA ASP A 81 0.02 3.34 -15.19
C ASP A 81 0.39 4.82 -15.40
N ARG A 82 -0.03 5.70 -14.48
CA ARG A 82 0.32 7.14 -14.50
C ARG A 82 1.74 7.39 -14.02
N LEU A 83 2.13 6.79 -12.88
CA LEU A 83 3.44 7.03 -12.25
C LEU A 83 4.58 6.29 -12.98
N LYS A 84 4.29 5.15 -13.61
CA LYS A 84 5.26 4.27 -14.27
C LYS A 84 6.52 4.01 -13.42
N PRO A 85 6.37 3.60 -12.15
CA PRO A 85 7.52 3.45 -11.27
C PRO A 85 8.41 2.28 -11.73
N ARG A 86 9.71 2.39 -11.47
CA ARG A 86 10.68 1.32 -11.77
C ARG A 86 10.64 0.18 -10.75
N VAL A 87 10.16 0.45 -9.54
CA VAL A 87 10.05 -0.51 -8.44
C VAL A 87 8.93 -0.08 -7.49
N VAL A 88 8.27 -1.04 -6.87
CA VAL A 88 7.36 -0.82 -5.74
C VAL A 88 7.99 -1.43 -4.49
N VAL A 89 8.10 -0.62 -3.43
CA VAL A 89 8.54 -1.09 -2.11
C VAL A 89 7.33 -1.15 -1.18
N SER A 90 7.06 -2.33 -0.63
CA SER A 90 5.98 -2.56 0.34
C SER A 90 6.55 -2.82 1.71
N VAL A 91 6.02 -2.12 2.72
CA VAL A 91 6.26 -2.41 4.14
C VAL A 91 5.07 -3.11 4.82
N GLY A 92 4.13 -3.65 4.03
CA GLY A 92 2.91 -4.28 4.51
C GLY A 92 1.71 -3.32 4.58
N GLY A 93 0.68 -3.69 5.35
CA GLY A 93 -0.59 -2.94 5.44
C GLY A 93 -1.64 -3.34 4.40
N TYR A 94 -2.89 -2.90 4.57
CA TYR A 94 -3.97 -3.28 3.65
C TYR A 94 -3.92 -2.52 2.31
N ALA A 95 -3.36 -1.31 2.27
CA ALA A 95 -3.24 -0.51 1.05
C ALA A 95 -2.19 -1.05 0.07
N SER A 96 -1.17 -1.75 0.57
CA SER A 96 -0.13 -2.35 -0.27
C SER A 96 -0.63 -3.56 -1.06
N VAL A 97 -1.70 -4.25 -0.64
CA VAL A 97 -2.23 -5.43 -1.34
C VAL A 97 -2.67 -5.10 -2.78
N PRO A 98 -3.58 -4.14 -3.03
CA PRO A 98 -3.96 -3.80 -4.40
C PRO A 98 -2.79 -3.23 -5.22
N ILE A 99 -1.88 -2.48 -4.59
CA ILE A 99 -0.69 -1.91 -5.26
C ILE A 99 0.27 -3.00 -5.72
N CYS A 100 0.70 -3.89 -4.83
CA CYS A 100 1.61 -4.98 -5.17
C CYS A 100 0.99 -5.92 -6.21
N ARG A 101 -0.32 -6.18 -6.11
CA ARG A 101 -1.04 -6.98 -7.09
C ARG A 101 -1.08 -6.31 -8.47
N ALA A 102 -1.33 -5.00 -8.52
CA ALA A 102 -1.31 -4.25 -9.77
C ALA A 102 0.12 -4.17 -10.36
N ALA A 103 1.14 -3.93 -9.53
CA ALA A 103 2.54 -3.88 -9.93
C ALA A 103 2.99 -5.18 -10.59
N ARG A 104 2.73 -6.33 -9.95
CA ARG A 104 3.02 -7.67 -10.50
C ARG A 104 2.36 -7.89 -11.86
N ARG A 105 1.09 -7.47 -12.03
CA ARG A 105 0.36 -7.58 -13.30
C ARG A 105 0.93 -6.68 -14.41
N LEU A 106 1.53 -5.57 -14.04
CA LEU A 106 2.18 -4.63 -14.97
C LEU A 106 3.66 -4.97 -15.21
N GLY A 107 4.19 -6.04 -14.62
CA GLY A 107 5.61 -6.41 -14.73
C GLY A 107 6.55 -5.49 -13.95
N ILE A 108 6.04 -4.71 -12.99
CA ILE A 108 6.84 -3.83 -12.14
C ILE A 108 7.40 -4.66 -10.97
N PRO A 109 8.73 -4.66 -10.73
CA PRO A 109 9.34 -5.35 -9.60
C PRO A 109 8.76 -4.89 -8.26
N VAL A 110 8.48 -5.84 -7.36
CA VAL A 110 7.98 -5.58 -6.00
C VAL A 110 9.00 -6.08 -4.98
N VAL A 111 9.40 -5.19 -4.08
CA VAL A 111 10.25 -5.50 -2.93
C VAL A 111 9.39 -5.40 -1.67
N THR A 112 9.30 -6.49 -0.93
CA THR A 112 8.50 -6.55 0.31
C THR A 112 9.44 -6.60 1.52
N CYS A 113 9.28 -5.66 2.44
CA CYS A 113 10.03 -5.57 3.69
C CYS A 113 9.08 -5.80 4.87
N SER A 114 9.38 -6.80 5.70
CA SER A 114 8.67 -7.02 6.96
C SER A 114 9.61 -6.73 8.12
N TYR A 115 9.21 -5.83 9.00
CA TYR A 115 9.89 -5.55 10.27
C TYR A 115 9.25 -6.31 11.44
N ASP A 116 8.20 -7.09 11.16
CA ASP A 116 7.50 -7.90 12.15
C ASP A 116 8.19 -9.26 12.31
N ARG A 117 8.25 -9.77 13.55
CA ARG A 117 8.75 -11.13 13.84
C ARG A 117 7.94 -12.21 13.11
N THR A 118 6.63 -11.99 12.95
CA THR A 118 5.73 -12.85 12.17
C THR A 118 5.03 -11.98 11.13
N PRO A 119 5.27 -12.19 9.83
CA PRO A 119 4.67 -11.35 8.79
C PRO A 119 3.14 -11.35 8.86
N GLY A 120 2.55 -10.15 8.81
CA GLY A 120 1.10 -9.98 8.72
C GLY A 120 0.51 -10.62 7.46
N LEU A 121 -0.81 -10.84 7.46
CA LEU A 121 -1.55 -11.42 6.32
C LEU A 121 -1.23 -10.70 5.01
N ALA A 122 -1.29 -9.37 4.99
CA ALA A 122 -1.01 -8.60 3.77
C ALA A 122 0.40 -8.83 3.23
N THR A 123 1.41 -8.83 4.11
CA THR A 123 2.81 -9.07 3.74
C THR A 123 3.01 -10.48 3.18
N ARG A 124 2.35 -11.49 3.75
CA ARG A 124 2.41 -12.86 3.24
C ARG A 124 1.81 -13.04 1.84
N GLU A 125 0.78 -12.29 1.51
CA GLU A 125 0.18 -12.29 0.16
C GLU A 125 1.05 -11.54 -0.88
N GLN A 126 2.02 -10.76 -0.40
CA GLN A 126 2.92 -9.90 -1.19
C GLN A 126 4.35 -10.41 -1.29
N ALA A 127 4.71 -11.44 -0.51
CA ALA A 127 5.89 -12.27 -0.79
C ALA A 127 5.61 -13.14 -2.02
#